data_AF-A0A7Y0JIF4-F1
#
_entry.id   AF-A0A7Y0JIF4-F1
#
_cell.length_a   1.000
_cell.length_b   1.000
_cell.length_c   1.000
_cell.angle_alpha   90.00
_cell.angle_beta   90.00
_cell.angle_gamma   90.00
#
_symmetry.space_group_name_H-M   'P 1'
#
loop_
_entity.id
_entity.type
_entity.pdbx_description
1 polymer ?
#
loop_
_entity_poly.entity_id
_entity_poly.type
_entity_poly.pdbx_seq_one_letter_code
_entity_poly.pdbx_strand_id
1 'polypeptide(L)'
;MSDPRAETFGRQRPGGALSSGLVTGTGVPPQAPPPDDPPQPPPPDGPRRRRRQILIFSGVAGAVLAIGVTVILVLALSGTASPFGEKVAAPTDVRPPLAQACPAPTGSPDAAPTQAPPSLPPATGARTVDQEAGISYKAYPAPWVTWNEVWRAGTLEVPYKVGQHFVTEQYSGGLYHASILSAAVPAADNDAVTLNLECVGRQVAADVRAEYYPQPNTLDRIRDELTTLGGRPAYVSEFRLHFRAPGLMATDELSAVAIIDVGKPTAAVLYVSIPGTHKQYDYVVDDVLKSVRPL
;
A
#
# COMPACT_ATOMS: atom_id res chain seq x y z
N MET A 1 -17.01 65.13 -22.12
CA MET A 1 -17.21 66.38 -21.38
C MET A 1 -17.68 66.03 -20.00
N SER A 2 -16.90 66.47 -19.01
CA SER A 2 -17.31 66.79 -17.63
C SER A 2 -17.84 65.65 -16.75
N ASP A 3 -16.95 65.19 -15.87
CA ASP A 3 -17.27 64.90 -14.46
C ASP A 3 -17.62 66.24 -13.75
N PRO A 4 -18.43 66.28 -12.68
CA PRO A 4 -17.77 66.31 -11.36
C PRO A 4 -18.57 65.76 -10.14
N ARG A 5 -17.78 65.23 -9.18
CA ARG A 5 -17.80 65.44 -7.71
C ARG A 5 -19.03 64.98 -6.91
N ALA A 6 -18.96 64.65 -5.62
CA ALA A 6 -17.96 64.23 -4.64
C ALA A 6 -18.70 64.35 -3.29
N GLU A 7 -18.72 63.31 -2.45
CA GLU A 7 -18.78 63.52 -1.00
C GLU A 7 -17.78 62.59 -0.30
N THR A 8 -17.09 63.21 0.64
CA THR A 8 -15.95 62.71 1.41
C THR A 8 -16.39 62.49 2.85
N PHE A 9 -15.53 61.83 3.63
CA PHE A 9 -15.44 61.70 5.10
C PHE A 9 -15.98 60.38 5.65
N GLY A 10 -15.23 59.58 6.41
CA GLY A 10 -13.85 59.63 6.91
C GLY A 10 -13.53 58.23 7.49
N ARG A 11 -12.35 57.65 7.23
CA ARG A 11 -11.15 57.67 8.11
C ARG A 11 -11.34 56.76 9.35
N GLN A 12 -10.49 55.81 9.76
CA GLN A 12 -9.17 55.22 9.43
C GLN A 12 -9.16 53.86 10.20
N ARG A 13 -8.77 52.71 9.61
CA ARG A 13 -7.42 52.07 9.57
C ARG A 13 -6.85 51.62 10.94
N PRO A 14 -5.79 50.79 10.99
CA PRO A 14 -5.36 49.63 10.17
C PRO A 14 -4.84 48.46 11.07
N GLY A 15 -4.55 47.25 10.59
CA GLY A 15 -3.45 46.90 9.70
C GLY A 15 -3.11 45.41 9.93
N GLY A 16 -2.54 44.67 8.99
CA GLY A 16 -1.82 45.10 7.80
C GLY A 16 -0.69 44.09 7.62
N ALA A 17 -0.85 43.24 6.60
CA ALA A 17 0.12 42.24 6.22
C ALA A 17 1.42 42.86 5.67
N LEU A 18 2.42 42.00 5.70
CA LEU A 18 3.80 42.11 5.25
C LEU A 18 3.97 42.80 3.88
N SER A 19 5.00 43.63 3.76
CA SER A 19 5.61 43.99 2.48
C SER A 19 7.11 44.19 2.64
N SER A 20 7.82 43.62 1.67
CA SER A 20 9.26 43.58 1.43
C SER A 20 9.91 44.94 1.13
N GLY A 21 11.23 45.03 1.31
CA GLY A 21 12.05 46.06 0.65
C GLY A 21 13.45 46.25 1.25
N LEU A 22 14.48 45.94 0.46
CA LEU A 22 15.89 46.30 0.64
C LEU A 22 16.10 47.82 0.79
N VAL A 23 17.19 48.24 1.46
CA VAL A 23 18.22 49.18 0.94
C VAL A 23 19.26 49.50 2.04
N THR A 24 20.51 49.60 1.59
CA THR A 24 21.75 50.03 2.26
C THR A 24 21.64 51.22 3.20
N GLY A 25 22.34 51.17 4.34
CA GLY A 25 22.67 52.33 5.16
C GLY A 25 23.76 52.02 6.19
N THR A 26 24.93 52.64 6.03
CA THR A 26 26.04 52.65 7.01
C THR A 26 25.60 53.34 8.30
N GLY A 27 25.68 52.63 9.43
CA GLY A 27 25.38 53.17 10.76
C GLY A 27 26.01 52.31 11.86
N VAL A 28 26.66 52.98 12.82
CA VAL A 28 27.45 52.50 13.96
C VAL A 28 26.80 51.34 14.76
N PRO A 29 27.57 50.33 15.23
CA PRO A 29 26.99 49.22 16.02
C PRO A 29 26.61 49.66 17.45
N PRO A 30 25.41 49.32 17.96
CA PRO A 30 25.08 49.45 19.38
C PRO A 30 25.69 48.32 20.22
N GLN A 31 26.16 48.69 21.40
CA GLN A 31 26.83 47.89 22.42
C GLN A 31 25.88 46.86 23.06
N ALA A 32 26.33 45.61 23.24
CA ALA A 32 25.55 44.55 23.90
C ALA A 32 25.52 44.69 25.44
N PRO A 33 24.39 44.42 26.12
CA PRO A 33 24.34 44.38 27.58
C PRO A 33 24.88 43.04 28.16
N PRO A 34 25.37 43.02 29.41
CA PRO A 34 25.95 41.83 30.04
C PRO A 34 24.87 40.79 30.46
N PRO A 35 25.25 39.51 30.64
CA PRO A 35 24.31 38.42 30.99
C PRO A 35 23.94 38.39 32.48
N ASP A 36 22.73 37.91 32.79
CA ASP A 36 22.17 37.70 34.13
C ASP A 36 22.69 36.43 34.84
N ASP A 37 22.83 36.49 36.17
CA ASP A 37 23.25 35.37 37.04
C ASP A 37 22.13 34.33 37.30
N PRO A 38 22.48 33.05 37.53
CA PRO A 38 21.51 31.97 37.75
C PRO A 38 20.91 31.94 39.19
N PRO A 39 19.66 31.45 39.37
CA PRO A 39 18.96 31.46 40.66
C PRO A 39 19.39 30.35 41.63
N GLN A 40 19.40 30.67 42.93
CA GLN A 40 19.75 29.74 44.03
C GLN A 40 18.60 28.79 44.45
N PRO A 41 18.91 27.58 44.94
CA PRO A 41 17.92 26.59 45.39
C PRO A 41 17.38 26.82 46.82
N PRO A 42 16.17 26.32 47.14
CA PRO A 42 15.51 26.52 48.43
C PRO A 42 16.03 25.61 49.56
N PRO A 43 15.83 25.99 50.85
CA PRO A 43 16.39 25.30 52.00
C PRO A 43 15.61 24.03 52.42
N PRO A 44 16.26 23.05 53.10
CA PRO A 44 15.66 21.77 53.47
C PRO A 44 14.78 21.79 54.75
N ASP A 45 13.73 20.95 54.74
CA ASP A 45 12.73 20.79 55.81
C ASP A 45 13.22 20.03 57.06
N GLY A 46 12.76 20.44 58.25
CA GLY A 46 13.24 19.97 59.55
C GLY A 46 12.70 18.61 60.07
N PRO A 47 13.40 17.99 61.05
CA PRO A 47 13.24 16.56 61.43
C PRO A 47 11.98 16.20 62.22
N ARG A 48 11.17 17.17 62.69
CA ARG A 48 9.98 16.90 63.52
C ARG A 48 8.73 16.48 62.72
N ARG A 49 8.65 16.79 61.42
CA ARG A 49 7.49 16.45 60.57
C ARG A 49 7.50 14.98 60.12
N ARG A 50 8.68 14.35 60.06
CA ARG A 50 8.90 12.98 59.55
C ARG A 50 8.39 11.87 60.49
N ARG A 51 8.41 12.07 61.82
CA ARG A 51 8.01 11.05 62.81
C ARG A 51 6.50 10.85 62.92
N ARG A 52 5.69 11.87 62.61
CA ARG A 52 4.22 11.83 62.74
C ARG A 52 3.53 11.21 61.52
N GLN A 53 4.18 11.20 60.35
CA GLN A 53 3.67 10.54 59.14
C GLN A 53 3.86 9.01 59.16
N ILE A 54 4.95 8.48 59.72
CA ILE A 54 5.24 7.03 59.71
C ILE A 54 4.22 6.23 60.53
N LEU A 55 3.62 6.80 61.58
CA LEU A 55 2.63 6.12 62.43
C LEU A 55 1.23 6.01 61.81
N ILE A 56 0.92 6.79 60.77
CA ILE A 56 -0.41 6.80 60.12
C ILE A 56 -0.44 5.81 58.93
N PHE A 57 0.70 5.59 58.26
CA PHE A 57 0.77 4.69 57.09
C PHE A 57 0.85 3.20 57.44
N SER A 58 1.21 2.83 58.68
CA SER A 58 1.25 1.42 59.11
C SER A 58 -0.13 0.79 59.36
N GLY A 59 -1.16 1.60 59.66
CA GLY A 59 -2.51 1.09 59.95
C GLY A 59 -3.33 0.74 58.69
N VAL A 60 -3.18 1.51 57.60
CA VAL A 60 -3.98 1.33 56.38
C VAL A 60 -3.46 0.18 55.51
N ALA A 61 -2.14 -0.03 55.47
CA ALA A 61 -1.53 -1.12 54.70
C ALA A 61 -1.91 -2.51 55.23
N GLY A 62 -2.06 -2.67 56.56
CA GLY A 62 -2.46 -3.94 57.16
C GLY A 62 -3.90 -4.35 56.85
N ALA A 63 -4.82 -3.40 56.76
CA ALA A 63 -6.25 -3.67 56.49
C ALA A 63 -6.51 -4.11 55.04
N VAL A 64 -5.84 -3.51 54.05
CA VAL A 64 -5.98 -3.87 52.63
C VAL A 64 -5.46 -5.29 52.36
N LEU A 65 -4.36 -5.67 53.00
CA LEU A 65 -3.74 -6.99 52.85
C LEU A 65 -4.64 -8.09 53.44
N ALA A 66 -5.23 -7.85 54.61
CA ALA A 66 -6.16 -8.80 55.24
C ALA A 66 -7.43 -8.99 54.40
N ILE A 67 -7.99 -7.92 53.83
CA ILE A 67 -9.17 -8.01 52.95
C ILE A 67 -8.83 -8.77 51.66
N GLY A 68 -7.70 -8.45 51.01
CA GLY A 68 -7.26 -9.13 49.79
C GLY A 68 -7.07 -10.64 49.98
N VAL A 69 -6.40 -11.03 51.07
CA VAL A 69 -6.19 -12.45 51.38
C VAL A 69 -7.51 -13.16 51.68
N THR A 70 -8.43 -12.50 52.38
CA THR A 70 -9.75 -13.09 52.70
C THR A 70 -10.59 -13.31 51.44
N VAL A 71 -10.60 -12.35 50.51
CA VAL A 71 -11.31 -12.48 49.22
C VAL A 71 -10.72 -13.62 48.39
N ILE A 72 -9.39 -13.73 48.30
CA ILE A 72 -8.72 -14.81 47.58
C ILE A 72 -9.05 -16.17 48.20
N LEU A 73 -9.07 -16.27 49.54
CA LEU A 73 -9.37 -17.52 50.23
C LEU A 73 -10.83 -17.96 50.02
N VAL A 74 -11.77 -17.01 50.07
CA VAL A 74 -13.21 -17.26 49.80
C VAL A 74 -13.41 -17.74 48.37
N LEU A 75 -12.73 -17.13 47.39
CA LEU A 75 -12.82 -17.55 45.98
C LEU A 75 -12.21 -18.93 45.75
N ALA A 76 -11.08 -19.24 46.39
CA ALA A 76 -10.41 -20.54 46.29
C ALA A 76 -11.23 -21.68 46.92
N LEU A 77 -11.92 -21.43 48.03
CA LEU A 77 -12.75 -22.42 48.73
C LEU A 77 -14.14 -22.60 48.08
N SER A 78 -14.62 -21.63 47.30
CA SER A 78 -15.95 -21.68 46.66
C SER A 78 -15.96 -22.39 45.30
N GLY A 79 -14.80 -22.86 44.80
CA GLY A 79 -14.71 -23.68 43.59
C GLY A 79 -15.07 -22.97 42.27
N THR A 80 -15.33 -21.66 42.30
CA THR A 80 -15.68 -20.86 41.13
C THR A 80 -14.48 -20.10 40.60
N ALA A 81 -13.97 -20.58 39.46
CA ALA A 81 -13.03 -19.93 38.54
C ALA A 81 -11.57 -19.80 39.01
N SER A 82 -10.67 -20.47 38.27
CA SER A 82 -9.24 -20.15 38.26
C SER A 82 -9.04 -18.72 37.74
N PRO A 83 -8.41 -17.80 38.50
CA PRO A 83 -8.21 -16.41 38.10
C PRO A 83 -7.11 -16.20 37.04
N PHE A 84 -6.62 -17.27 36.40
CA PHE A 84 -5.52 -17.23 35.42
C PHE A 84 -5.84 -17.96 34.10
N GLY A 85 -7.12 -18.13 33.80
CA GLY A 85 -7.58 -18.87 32.60
C GLY A 85 -8.27 -17.99 31.57
N GLU A 86 -7.74 -16.81 31.27
CA GLU A 86 -8.20 -16.08 30.09
C GLU A 86 -7.61 -16.78 28.86
N LYS A 87 -8.45 -17.50 28.10
CA LYS A 87 -8.09 -17.95 26.76
C LYS A 87 -7.92 -16.69 25.93
N VAL A 88 -6.70 -16.17 25.88
CA VAL A 88 -6.29 -15.09 24.99
C VAL A 88 -6.73 -15.50 23.60
N ALA A 89 -7.73 -14.80 23.06
CA ALA A 89 -8.10 -14.92 21.66
C ALA A 89 -6.82 -14.70 20.85
N ALA A 90 -6.54 -15.58 19.89
CA ALA A 90 -5.39 -15.39 19.01
C ALA A 90 -5.45 -13.96 18.44
N PRO A 91 -4.31 -13.23 18.39
CA PRO A 91 -4.28 -11.91 17.80
C PRO A 91 -4.95 -11.94 16.42
N THR A 92 -5.81 -10.96 16.13
CA THR A 92 -6.39 -10.80 14.79
C THR A 92 -5.25 -10.70 13.79
N ASP A 93 -5.26 -11.57 12.78
CA ASP A 93 -4.29 -11.53 11.70
C ASP A 93 -4.47 -10.22 10.92
N VAL A 94 -3.47 -9.33 11.02
CA VAL A 94 -3.47 -8.00 10.40
C VAL A 94 -2.86 -7.98 8.99
N ARG A 95 -2.45 -9.14 8.48
CA ARG A 95 -1.77 -9.23 7.18
C ARG A 95 -2.74 -8.90 6.03
N PRO A 96 -2.25 -8.42 4.89
CA PRO A 96 -3.07 -8.25 3.69
C PRO A 96 -3.75 -9.56 3.26
N PRO A 97 -4.95 -9.53 2.62
CA PRO A 97 -5.69 -10.74 2.25
C PRO A 97 -4.86 -11.77 1.46
N LEU A 98 -4.04 -11.31 0.52
CA LEU A 98 -3.14 -12.19 -0.25
C LEU A 98 -2.06 -12.84 0.61
N ALA A 99 -1.47 -12.10 1.55
CA ALA A 99 -0.45 -12.64 2.46
C ALA A 99 -1.05 -13.62 3.49
N GLN A 100 -2.32 -13.44 3.87
CA GLN A 100 -3.07 -14.41 4.69
C GLN A 100 -3.34 -15.71 3.93
N ALA A 101 -3.83 -15.59 2.69
CA ALA A 101 -4.16 -16.73 1.84
C ALA A 101 -2.91 -17.50 1.35
N CYS A 102 -1.81 -16.78 1.18
CA CYS A 102 -0.55 -17.30 0.66
C CYS A 102 0.61 -16.99 1.61
N PRO A 103 0.71 -17.71 2.75
CA PRO A 103 1.80 -17.51 3.69
C PRO A 103 3.15 -17.78 3.03
N ALA A 104 4.19 -17.10 3.54
CA ALA A 104 5.56 -17.31 3.09
C ALA A 104 5.97 -18.79 3.23
N PRO A 105 6.81 -19.32 2.32
CA PRO A 105 7.31 -20.69 2.42
C PRO A 105 8.00 -20.93 3.77
N THR A 106 7.71 -22.05 4.43
CA THR A 106 8.21 -22.39 5.79
C THR A 106 9.64 -22.94 5.83
N GLY A 107 10.40 -22.83 4.74
CA GLY A 107 11.84 -23.14 4.73
C GLY A 107 12.65 -21.98 5.30
N SER A 108 13.72 -22.26 6.06
CA SER A 108 14.72 -21.24 6.43
C SER A 108 15.15 -20.48 5.16
N PRO A 109 15.24 -19.14 5.20
CA PRO A 109 15.77 -18.38 4.08
C PRO A 109 17.30 -18.53 4.06
N ASP A 110 17.80 -19.72 3.72
CA ASP A 110 19.16 -19.87 3.15
C ASP A 110 19.11 -19.52 1.65
N ALA A 111 18.43 -18.43 1.32
CA ALA A 111 18.61 -17.76 0.05
C ALA A 111 19.53 -16.59 0.34
N ALA A 112 20.80 -16.74 -0.05
CA ALA A 112 21.72 -15.61 -0.20
C ALA A 112 21.00 -14.43 -0.87
N PRO A 113 21.32 -13.17 -0.51
CA PRO A 113 20.66 -12.00 -1.06
C PRO A 113 20.51 -12.17 -2.58
N THR A 114 19.27 -12.12 -3.06
CA THR A 114 18.93 -12.31 -4.47
C THR A 114 19.88 -11.44 -5.29
N GLN A 115 20.82 -12.10 -5.96
CA GLN A 115 21.84 -11.45 -6.76
C GLN A 115 21.12 -10.50 -7.71
N ALA A 116 21.59 -9.24 -7.77
CA ALA A 116 21.01 -8.26 -8.67
C ALA A 116 20.88 -8.91 -10.07
N PRO A 117 19.70 -8.81 -10.72
CA PRO A 117 19.50 -9.43 -12.01
C PRO A 117 20.66 -9.07 -12.94
N PRO A 118 21.17 -10.03 -13.75
CA PRO A 118 22.19 -9.71 -14.74
C PRO A 118 21.73 -8.50 -15.55
N SER A 119 22.63 -7.56 -15.80
CA SER A 119 22.30 -6.31 -16.49
C SER A 119 21.74 -6.65 -17.88
N LEU A 120 20.42 -6.50 -18.03
CA LEU A 120 19.78 -6.69 -19.32
C LEU A 120 20.27 -5.60 -20.28
N PRO A 121 20.36 -5.89 -21.59
CA PRO A 121 20.64 -4.87 -22.59
C PRO A 121 19.68 -3.67 -22.41
N PRO A 122 20.14 -2.43 -22.67
CA PRO A 122 19.29 -1.25 -22.58
C PRO A 122 17.98 -1.47 -23.32
N ALA A 123 16.87 -1.17 -22.65
CA ALA A 123 15.57 -1.31 -23.25
C ALA A 123 15.44 -0.35 -24.44
N THR A 124 15.00 -0.87 -25.59
CA THR A 124 14.79 -0.09 -26.80
C THR A 124 13.34 0.38 -26.90
N GLY A 125 13.12 1.64 -27.30
CA GLY A 125 11.80 2.19 -27.59
C GLY A 125 11.06 2.78 -26.39
N ALA A 126 9.83 3.23 -26.64
CA ALA A 126 8.96 3.81 -25.61
C ALA A 126 8.51 2.76 -24.59
N ARG A 127 8.34 3.19 -23.33
CA ARG A 127 8.01 2.31 -22.21
C ARG A 127 6.94 2.91 -21.31
N THR A 128 6.07 2.05 -20.80
CA THR A 128 5.21 2.34 -19.65
C THR A 128 6.00 2.04 -18.39
N VAL A 129 6.02 2.97 -17.45
CA VAL A 129 6.82 2.88 -16.21
C VAL A 129 5.87 2.98 -15.02
N ASP A 130 5.85 1.92 -14.20
CA ASP A 130 5.10 1.86 -12.96
C ASP A 130 6.07 1.89 -11.77
N GLN A 131 6.25 3.09 -11.22
CA GLN A 131 7.14 3.32 -10.08
C GLN A 131 6.65 2.61 -8.81
N GLU A 132 5.34 2.50 -8.63
CA GLU A 132 4.71 1.87 -7.46
C GLU A 132 4.93 0.36 -7.52
N ALA A 133 4.63 -0.25 -8.67
CA ALA A 133 4.88 -1.68 -8.90
C ALA A 133 6.38 -2.02 -9.02
N GLY A 134 7.25 -1.06 -9.36
CA GLY A 134 8.68 -1.29 -9.51
C GLY A 134 9.05 -1.98 -10.83
N ILE A 135 8.24 -1.81 -11.88
CA ILE A 135 8.48 -2.39 -13.21
C ILE A 135 8.30 -1.36 -14.33
N SER A 136 8.91 -1.64 -15.47
CA SER A 136 8.56 -1.02 -16.75
C SER A 136 8.37 -2.07 -17.82
N TYR A 137 7.59 -1.76 -18.85
CA TYR A 137 7.33 -2.64 -20.00
C TYR A 137 7.12 -1.79 -21.27
N LYS A 138 7.10 -2.45 -22.42
CA LYS A 138 6.95 -1.80 -23.73
C LYS A 138 5.66 -0.99 -23.81
N ALA A 139 5.77 0.25 -24.26
CA ALA A 139 4.62 1.02 -24.71
C ALA A 139 4.38 0.73 -26.19
N TYR A 140 3.12 0.49 -26.55
CA TYR A 140 2.72 0.26 -27.92
C TYR A 140 2.22 1.57 -28.54
N PRO A 141 2.41 1.76 -29.86
CA PRO A 141 1.82 2.89 -30.55
C PRO A 141 0.30 2.71 -30.67
N ALA A 142 -0.36 3.63 -31.36
CA ALA A 142 -1.77 3.52 -31.71
C ALA A 142 -2.14 2.10 -32.19
N PRO A 143 -3.30 1.55 -31.78
CA PRO A 143 -4.40 2.24 -31.09
C PRO A 143 -4.22 2.37 -29.57
N TRP A 144 -3.14 1.83 -29.00
CA TRP A 144 -2.90 1.87 -27.56
C TRP A 144 -2.71 3.30 -27.08
N VAL A 145 -3.51 3.69 -26.08
CA VAL A 145 -3.40 4.97 -25.38
C VAL A 145 -3.11 4.72 -23.90
N THR A 146 -2.53 5.71 -23.23
CA THR A 146 -2.22 5.62 -21.80
C THR A 146 -3.49 5.39 -20.98
N TRP A 147 -3.43 4.46 -20.04
CA TRP A 147 -4.45 4.28 -19.02
C TRP A 147 -4.35 5.39 -17.97
N ASN A 148 -5.43 6.11 -17.74
CA ASN A 148 -5.48 7.32 -16.89
C ASN A 148 -6.52 7.24 -15.76
N GLU A 149 -7.04 6.05 -15.48
CA GLU A 149 -8.03 5.79 -14.46
C GLU A 149 -7.47 4.90 -13.35
N VAL A 150 -8.23 4.73 -12.26
CA VAL A 150 -7.93 3.72 -11.25
C VAL A 150 -9.00 2.65 -11.36
N TRP A 151 -8.63 1.49 -11.89
CA TRP A 151 -9.53 0.34 -11.93
C TRP A 151 -9.23 -0.61 -10.78
N ARG A 152 -10.29 -0.99 -10.07
CA ARG A 152 -10.29 -2.03 -9.05
C ARG A 152 -11.43 -2.96 -9.38
N ALA A 153 -11.14 -4.25 -9.43
CA ALA A 153 -12.16 -5.26 -9.64
C ALA A 153 -11.83 -6.48 -8.78
N GLY A 154 -12.87 -7.28 -8.57
CA GLY A 154 -12.82 -8.52 -7.81
C GLY A 154 -12.57 -8.35 -6.31
N THR A 155 -12.43 -9.49 -5.65
CA THR A 155 -12.32 -9.57 -4.19
C THR A 155 -10.97 -9.04 -3.71
N LEU A 156 -9.94 -9.10 -4.56
CA LEU A 156 -8.60 -8.64 -4.23
C LEU A 156 -8.41 -7.12 -4.38
N GLU A 157 -9.34 -6.44 -5.07
CA GLU A 157 -9.30 -4.99 -5.34
C GLU A 157 -7.94 -4.48 -5.86
N VAL A 158 -7.27 -5.24 -6.73
CA VAL A 158 -5.96 -4.86 -7.28
C VAL A 158 -6.06 -3.47 -7.94
N PRO A 159 -5.29 -2.47 -7.49
CA PRO A 159 -5.48 -1.08 -7.92
C PRO A 159 -4.67 -0.79 -9.18
N TYR A 160 -5.19 -1.15 -10.35
CA TYR A 160 -4.58 -0.87 -11.64
C TYR A 160 -4.65 0.63 -11.97
N LYS A 161 -3.50 1.30 -11.92
CA LYS A 161 -3.37 2.75 -12.15
C LYS A 161 -2.48 3.10 -13.34
N VAL A 162 -1.59 2.18 -13.72
CA VAL A 162 -0.58 2.42 -14.76
C VAL A 162 -0.77 1.39 -15.85
N GLY A 163 -0.73 1.84 -17.10
CA GLY A 163 -0.96 0.95 -18.21
C GLY A 163 -1.24 1.65 -19.53
N GLN A 164 -1.77 0.86 -20.45
CA GLN A 164 -2.23 1.29 -21.74
C GLN A 164 -3.42 0.43 -22.16
N HIS A 165 -4.33 1.00 -22.92
CA HIS A 165 -5.54 0.33 -23.35
C HIS A 165 -6.04 0.90 -24.68
N PHE A 166 -7.02 0.25 -25.27
CA PHE A 166 -7.91 0.88 -26.22
C PHE A 166 -9.29 0.22 -26.15
N VAL A 167 -10.32 0.96 -26.55
CA VAL A 167 -11.70 0.44 -26.60
C VAL A 167 -11.82 -0.46 -27.82
N THR A 168 -12.25 -1.70 -27.60
CA THR A 168 -12.50 -2.69 -28.64
C THR A 168 -13.95 -2.67 -29.10
N GLU A 169 -14.87 -2.46 -28.17
CA GLU A 169 -16.30 -2.35 -28.44
C GLU A 169 -17.02 -1.65 -27.29
N GLN A 170 -18.26 -1.22 -27.54
CA GLN A 170 -19.17 -0.69 -26.55
C GLN A 170 -20.43 -1.57 -26.52
N TYR A 171 -20.84 -1.97 -25.33
CA TYR A 171 -22.04 -2.79 -25.12
C TYR A 171 -22.84 -2.29 -23.91
N SER A 172 -23.95 -2.96 -23.58
CA SER A 172 -24.83 -2.55 -22.47
C SER A 172 -24.14 -2.52 -21.11
N GLY A 173 -23.06 -3.29 -20.92
CA GLY A 173 -22.24 -3.29 -19.71
C GLY A 173 -21.09 -2.27 -19.71
N GLY A 174 -20.98 -1.41 -20.73
CA GLY A 174 -20.01 -0.33 -20.80
C GLY A 174 -19.02 -0.47 -21.96
N LEU A 175 -17.83 0.11 -21.76
CA LEU A 175 -16.72 0.00 -22.71
C LEU A 175 -15.96 -1.30 -22.45
N TYR A 176 -15.65 -2.02 -23.52
CA TYR A 176 -14.84 -3.22 -23.47
C TYR A 176 -13.45 -2.93 -24.02
N HIS A 177 -12.41 -3.36 -23.32
CA HIS A 177 -11.05 -2.90 -23.56
C HIS A 177 -10.09 -4.05 -23.83
N ALA A 178 -9.17 -3.82 -24.76
CA ALA A 178 -7.88 -4.49 -24.73
C ALA A 178 -6.98 -3.69 -23.80
N SER A 179 -6.28 -4.36 -22.89
CA SER A 179 -5.64 -3.71 -21.75
C SER A 179 -4.27 -4.31 -21.42
N ILE A 180 -3.32 -3.47 -21.04
CA ILE A 180 -2.08 -3.83 -20.36
C ILE A 180 -2.00 -2.94 -19.13
N LEU A 181 -2.20 -3.52 -17.95
CA LEU A 181 -2.31 -2.79 -16.69
C LEU A 181 -1.35 -3.35 -15.64
N SER A 182 -0.77 -2.47 -14.83
CA SER A 182 0.08 -2.86 -13.71
C SER A 182 -0.31 -2.21 -12.40
N ALA A 183 0.04 -2.90 -11.32
CA ALA A 183 -0.19 -2.46 -9.94
C ALA A 183 0.82 -3.10 -8.99
N ALA A 184 0.99 -2.50 -7.82
CA ALA A 184 1.64 -3.14 -6.68
C ALA A 184 0.59 -3.85 -5.82
N VAL A 185 0.83 -5.10 -5.44
CA VAL A 185 -0.01 -5.83 -4.48
C VAL A 185 0.78 -6.22 -3.24
N PRO A 186 0.28 -5.94 -2.03
CA PRO A 186 0.88 -6.47 -0.81
C PRO A 186 0.78 -8.00 -0.81
N ALA A 187 1.94 -8.66 -0.93
CA ALA A 187 2.02 -10.10 -1.10
C ALA A 187 2.88 -10.77 -0.01
N ALA A 188 3.62 -9.98 0.77
CA ALA A 188 4.44 -10.45 1.87
C ALA A 188 3.74 -10.30 3.23
N ASP A 189 4.24 -11.09 4.18
CA ASP A 189 3.93 -10.94 5.59
C ASP A 189 4.83 -9.84 6.20
N ASN A 190 4.23 -8.72 6.62
CA ASN A 190 4.95 -7.57 7.18
C ASN A 190 6.08 -7.07 6.24
N ASP A 191 7.31 -6.93 6.76
CA ASP A 191 8.49 -6.48 6.03
C ASP A 191 9.23 -7.62 5.29
N ALA A 192 8.62 -8.82 5.21
CA ALA A 192 9.21 -9.91 4.47
C ALA A 192 9.33 -9.54 2.98
N VAL A 193 10.36 -10.09 2.33
CA VAL A 193 10.59 -9.94 0.88
C VAL A 193 10.53 -11.28 0.15
N THR A 194 10.19 -12.34 0.87
CA THR A 194 10.02 -13.68 0.29
C THR A 194 8.55 -13.94 0.04
N LEU A 195 8.21 -14.20 -1.21
CA LEU A 195 6.84 -14.33 -1.70
C LEU A 195 6.55 -15.76 -2.15
N ASN A 196 5.36 -16.28 -1.83
CA ASN A 196 4.85 -17.49 -2.46
C ASN A 196 4.21 -17.13 -3.82
N LEU A 197 5.06 -16.90 -4.82
CA LEU A 197 4.63 -16.40 -6.14
C LEU A 197 3.62 -17.31 -6.83
N GLU A 198 3.73 -18.63 -6.68
CA GLU A 198 2.77 -19.58 -7.25
C GLU A 198 1.38 -19.44 -6.62
N CYS A 199 1.31 -19.40 -5.28
CA CYS A 199 0.03 -19.22 -4.60
C CYS A 199 -0.59 -17.86 -4.95
N VAL A 200 0.20 -16.78 -4.87
CA VAL A 200 -0.28 -15.41 -5.17
C VAL A 200 -0.75 -15.32 -6.61
N GLY A 201 0.02 -15.86 -7.57
CA GLY A 201 -0.34 -15.87 -8.98
C GLY A 201 -1.63 -16.61 -9.28
N ARG A 202 -1.83 -17.78 -8.68
CA ARG A 202 -3.09 -18.53 -8.83
C ARG A 202 -4.28 -17.81 -8.22
N GLN A 203 -4.13 -17.16 -7.07
CA GLN A 203 -5.21 -16.40 -6.44
C GLN A 203 -5.61 -15.20 -7.30
N VAL A 204 -4.63 -14.42 -7.80
CA VAL A 204 -4.92 -13.28 -8.68
C VAL A 204 -5.54 -13.74 -9.99
N ALA A 205 -5.03 -14.80 -10.62
CA ALA A 205 -5.61 -15.35 -11.85
C ALA A 205 -7.05 -15.87 -11.65
N ALA A 206 -7.33 -16.47 -10.48
CA ALA A 206 -8.67 -16.91 -10.12
C ALA A 206 -9.64 -15.73 -9.93
N ASP A 207 -9.22 -14.67 -9.23
CA ASP A 207 -10.01 -13.45 -9.04
C ASP A 207 -10.30 -12.76 -10.38
N VAL A 208 -9.28 -12.62 -11.23
CA VAL A 208 -9.41 -12.11 -12.61
C VAL A 208 -10.50 -12.87 -13.37
N ARG A 209 -10.43 -14.20 -13.39
CA ARG A 209 -11.44 -15.02 -14.10
C ARG A 209 -12.84 -14.86 -13.51
N ALA A 210 -12.96 -14.85 -12.20
CA ALA A 210 -14.25 -14.83 -11.52
C ALA A 210 -14.95 -13.47 -11.68
N GLU A 211 -14.19 -12.39 -11.64
CA GLU A 211 -14.73 -11.05 -11.39
C GLU A 211 -14.58 -10.10 -12.58
N TYR A 212 -13.64 -10.33 -13.51
CA TYR A 212 -13.36 -9.37 -14.59
C TYR A 212 -14.15 -9.71 -15.85
N TYR A 213 -14.75 -10.90 -15.90
CA TYR A 213 -15.36 -11.47 -17.09
C TYR A 213 -16.81 -11.88 -16.86
N PRO A 214 -17.66 -11.82 -17.90
CA PRO A 214 -19.02 -12.33 -17.82
C PRO A 214 -19.08 -13.79 -17.38
N GLN A 215 -20.08 -14.11 -16.57
CA GLN A 215 -20.38 -15.47 -16.12
C GLN A 215 -21.61 -16.04 -16.85
N PRO A 216 -21.67 -17.36 -17.07
CA PRO A 216 -20.62 -18.35 -16.82
C PRO A 216 -19.49 -18.26 -17.86
N ASN A 217 -18.26 -18.53 -17.44
CA ASN A 217 -17.12 -18.67 -18.35
C ASN A 217 -16.37 -19.99 -18.19
N THR A 218 -15.67 -20.38 -19.26
CA THR A 218 -14.74 -21.52 -19.28
C THR A 218 -13.33 -21.04 -19.60
N LEU A 219 -12.33 -21.80 -19.20
CA LEU A 219 -10.92 -21.43 -19.28
C LEU A 219 -10.12 -22.54 -19.96
N ASP A 220 -9.42 -22.17 -21.04
CA ASP A 220 -8.37 -22.97 -21.66
C ASP A 220 -7.01 -22.45 -21.21
N ARG A 221 -6.30 -23.26 -20.42
CA ARG A 221 -4.99 -22.86 -19.87
C ARG A 221 -3.92 -23.01 -20.94
N ILE A 222 -3.13 -21.97 -21.14
CA ILE A 222 -2.03 -21.92 -22.12
C ILE A 222 -0.69 -22.05 -21.38
N ARG A 223 -0.50 -21.26 -20.31
CA ARG A 223 0.72 -21.23 -19.49
C ARG A 223 0.34 -21.08 -18.02
N ASP A 224 1.06 -21.75 -17.14
CA ASP A 224 0.83 -21.66 -15.68
C ASP A 224 2.07 -22.16 -14.94
N GLU A 225 3.06 -21.29 -14.76
CA GLU A 225 4.39 -21.71 -14.32
C GLU A 225 5.18 -20.62 -13.58
N LEU A 226 6.14 -21.08 -12.78
CA LEU A 226 7.24 -20.26 -12.28
C LEU A 226 8.26 -20.03 -13.39
N THR A 227 8.69 -18.78 -13.57
CA THR A 227 9.61 -18.36 -14.62
C THR A 227 10.40 -17.13 -14.18
N THR A 228 11.05 -16.44 -15.13
CA THR A 228 11.68 -15.14 -14.88
C THR A 228 11.18 -14.10 -15.87
N LEU A 229 10.93 -12.89 -15.38
CA LEU A 229 10.60 -11.71 -16.18
C LEU A 229 11.53 -10.58 -15.80
N GLY A 230 12.22 -9.98 -16.78
CA GLY A 230 13.23 -8.95 -16.50
C GLY A 230 14.37 -9.43 -15.58
N GLY A 231 14.66 -10.74 -15.56
CA GLY A 231 15.66 -11.35 -14.67
C GLY A 231 15.22 -11.51 -13.21
N ARG A 232 13.95 -11.24 -12.89
CA ARG A 232 13.35 -11.45 -11.57
C ARG A 232 12.51 -12.74 -11.57
N PRO A 233 12.44 -13.48 -10.44
CA PRO A 233 11.45 -14.54 -10.27
C PRO A 233 10.02 -14.03 -10.52
N ALA A 234 9.25 -14.80 -11.26
CA ALA A 234 7.86 -14.48 -11.56
C ALA A 234 7.01 -15.74 -11.65
N TYR A 235 5.70 -15.60 -11.43
CA TYR A 235 4.71 -16.60 -11.79
C TYR A 235 3.81 -16.05 -12.90
N VAL A 236 3.61 -16.81 -13.96
CA VAL A 236 2.79 -16.40 -15.11
C VAL A 236 1.66 -17.39 -15.31
N SER A 237 0.42 -16.87 -15.33
CA SER A 237 -0.77 -17.60 -15.78
C SER A 237 -1.31 -16.95 -17.04
N GLU A 238 -1.28 -17.69 -18.15
CA GLU A 238 -1.84 -17.30 -19.45
C GLU A 238 -2.95 -18.27 -19.84
N PHE A 239 -4.05 -17.73 -20.33
CA PHE A 239 -5.23 -18.53 -20.63
C PHE A 239 -6.14 -17.84 -21.65
N ARG A 240 -6.90 -18.64 -22.40
CA ARG A 240 -8.06 -18.15 -23.16
C ARG A 240 -9.31 -18.37 -22.31
N LEU A 241 -10.05 -17.30 -22.05
CA LEU A 241 -11.41 -17.40 -21.51
C LEU A 241 -12.42 -17.46 -22.64
N HIS A 242 -13.51 -18.20 -22.43
CA HIS A 242 -14.68 -18.21 -23.29
C HIS A 242 -15.92 -17.87 -22.47
N PHE A 243 -16.69 -16.91 -22.94
CA PHE A 243 -17.86 -16.38 -22.26
C PHE A 243 -18.91 -15.88 -23.27
N ARG A 244 -20.08 -15.51 -22.78
CA ARG A 244 -21.09 -14.78 -23.56
C ARG A 244 -21.74 -13.73 -22.68
N ALA A 245 -21.98 -12.55 -23.25
CA ALA A 245 -22.78 -11.50 -22.64
C ALA A 245 -23.72 -10.88 -23.67
N PRO A 246 -24.96 -10.50 -23.31
CA PRO A 246 -25.87 -9.83 -24.22
C PRO A 246 -25.25 -8.55 -24.80
N GLY A 247 -25.16 -8.47 -26.12
CA GLY A 247 -24.65 -7.30 -26.84
C GLY A 247 -23.12 -7.19 -26.91
N LEU A 248 -22.37 -8.10 -26.30
CA LEU A 248 -20.91 -8.17 -26.42
C LEU A 248 -20.54 -9.10 -27.59
N MET A 249 -19.77 -8.62 -28.56
CA MET A 249 -19.32 -9.40 -29.71
C MET A 249 -18.16 -10.34 -29.36
N ALA A 250 -17.26 -9.92 -28.46
CA ALA A 250 -16.26 -10.80 -27.90
C ALA A 250 -16.92 -12.00 -27.21
N THR A 251 -16.51 -13.20 -27.63
CA THR A 251 -16.93 -14.48 -27.03
C THR A 251 -15.77 -15.23 -26.41
N ASP A 252 -14.55 -14.74 -26.62
CA ASP A 252 -13.33 -15.23 -26.01
C ASP A 252 -12.36 -14.07 -25.73
N GLU A 253 -11.39 -14.27 -24.85
CA GLU A 253 -10.33 -13.31 -24.52
C GLU A 253 -9.04 -14.04 -24.16
N LEU A 254 -7.90 -13.59 -24.68
CA LEU A 254 -6.58 -14.08 -24.29
C LEU A 254 -6.08 -13.17 -23.20
N SER A 255 -5.78 -13.74 -22.04
CA SER A 255 -5.32 -12.98 -20.89
C SER A 255 -4.07 -13.62 -20.30
N ALA A 256 -3.20 -12.76 -19.77
CA ALA A 256 -2.10 -13.16 -18.94
C ALA A 256 -2.05 -12.33 -17.66
N VAL A 257 -1.71 -12.99 -16.56
CA VAL A 257 -1.39 -12.38 -15.28
C VAL A 257 0.02 -12.80 -14.92
N ALA A 258 0.89 -11.83 -14.67
CA ALA A 258 2.23 -12.07 -14.14
C ALA A 258 2.38 -11.45 -12.76
N ILE A 259 2.85 -12.24 -11.80
CA ILE A 259 3.27 -11.79 -10.47
C ILE A 259 4.78 -11.81 -10.43
N ILE A 260 5.41 -10.66 -10.21
CA ILE A 260 6.86 -10.49 -10.29
C ILE A 260 7.39 -10.06 -8.93
N ASP A 261 8.41 -10.78 -8.45
CA ASP A 261 9.17 -10.37 -7.28
C ASP A 261 10.09 -9.19 -7.64
N VAL A 262 9.80 -8.01 -7.11
CA VAL A 262 10.59 -6.79 -7.32
C VAL A 262 11.57 -6.50 -6.17
N GLY A 263 11.71 -7.42 -5.21
CA GLY A 263 12.57 -7.26 -4.03
C GLY A 263 11.99 -6.28 -2.99
N LYS A 264 10.66 -6.16 -2.93
CA LYS A 264 9.92 -5.32 -1.98
C LYS A 264 8.83 -6.18 -1.29
N PRO A 265 8.23 -5.73 -0.18
CA PRO A 265 7.09 -6.42 0.44
C PRO A 265 5.83 -6.49 -0.47
N THR A 266 5.80 -5.70 -1.54
CA THR A 266 4.80 -5.79 -2.60
C THR A 266 5.33 -6.59 -3.79
N ALA A 267 4.46 -7.38 -4.42
CA ALA A 267 4.70 -7.94 -5.74
C ALA A 267 4.21 -6.95 -6.82
N ALA A 268 4.84 -6.96 -7.98
CA ALA A 268 4.25 -6.32 -9.15
C ALA A 268 3.26 -7.28 -9.81
N VAL A 269 2.06 -6.79 -10.13
CA VAL A 269 1.09 -7.46 -10.99
C VAL A 269 1.13 -6.82 -12.36
N LEU A 270 1.23 -7.63 -13.40
CA LEU A 270 1.01 -7.20 -14.79
C LEU A 270 -0.12 -8.03 -15.38
N TYR A 271 -1.23 -7.38 -15.67
CA TYR A 271 -2.40 -7.94 -16.32
C TYR A 271 -2.43 -7.49 -17.78
N VAL A 272 -2.62 -8.44 -18.69
CA VAL A 272 -2.72 -8.19 -20.12
C VAL A 272 -3.92 -8.93 -20.66
N SER A 273 -4.75 -8.28 -21.48
CA SER A 273 -5.93 -8.92 -22.04
C SER A 273 -6.30 -8.41 -23.43
N ILE A 274 -6.64 -9.36 -24.32
CA ILE A 274 -6.93 -9.13 -25.74
C ILE A 274 -8.24 -9.82 -26.12
N PRO A 275 -9.32 -9.07 -26.34
CA PRO A 275 -10.60 -9.60 -26.79
C PRO A 275 -10.47 -10.40 -28.09
N GLY A 276 -11.24 -11.47 -28.23
CA GLY A 276 -11.23 -12.37 -29.39
C GLY A 276 -11.68 -11.71 -30.71
N THR A 277 -12.33 -10.55 -30.64
CA THR A 277 -12.62 -9.69 -31.80
C THR A 277 -11.37 -8.97 -32.33
N HIS A 278 -10.28 -8.98 -31.57
CA HIS A 278 -9.05 -8.22 -31.81
C HIS A 278 -7.77 -9.09 -31.77
N LYS A 279 -7.89 -10.37 -32.18
CA LYS A 279 -6.79 -11.37 -32.15
C LYS A 279 -5.52 -10.97 -32.90
N GLN A 280 -5.58 -10.00 -33.81
CA GLN A 280 -4.38 -9.42 -34.41
C GLN A 280 -3.41 -8.82 -33.38
N TYR A 281 -3.86 -8.56 -32.15
CA TYR A 281 -3.02 -8.10 -31.03
C TYR A 281 -2.67 -9.21 -30.04
N ASP A 282 -3.01 -10.49 -30.26
CA ASP A 282 -2.68 -11.58 -29.32
C ASP A 282 -1.16 -11.65 -29.06
N TYR A 283 -0.32 -11.29 -30.05
CA TYR A 283 1.14 -11.23 -29.90
C TYR A 283 1.61 -10.29 -28.79
N VAL A 284 0.80 -9.29 -28.42
CA VAL A 284 1.12 -8.29 -27.41
C VAL A 284 1.30 -8.92 -26.04
N VAL A 285 0.57 -10.01 -25.74
CA VAL A 285 0.64 -10.73 -24.47
C VAL A 285 2.06 -11.25 -24.22
N ASP A 286 2.63 -11.97 -25.17
CA ASP A 286 3.98 -12.51 -25.05
C ASP A 286 5.06 -11.41 -25.18
N ASP A 287 4.88 -10.47 -26.13
CA ASP A 287 5.85 -9.38 -26.35
C ASP A 287 5.97 -8.45 -25.13
N VAL A 288 4.85 -8.13 -24.46
CA VAL A 288 4.90 -7.26 -23.28
C VAL A 288 5.53 -7.97 -22.07
N LEU A 289 5.23 -9.26 -21.85
CA LEU A 289 5.86 -10.05 -20.79
C LEU A 289 7.38 -10.13 -20.98
N LYS A 290 7.86 -10.39 -22.20
CA LYS A 290 9.29 -10.40 -22.54
C LYS A 290 9.96 -9.03 -22.38
N SER A 291 9.18 -7.96 -22.52
CA SER A 291 9.68 -6.59 -22.41
C SER A 291 9.86 -6.10 -20.97
N VAL A 292 9.35 -6.82 -19.96
CA VAL A 292 9.39 -6.42 -18.55
C VAL A 292 10.82 -6.16 -18.08
N ARG A 293 11.01 -5.07 -17.33
CA ARG A 293 12.25 -4.72 -16.65
C ARG A 293 11.94 -4.24 -15.23
N PRO A 294 12.65 -4.72 -14.20
CA PRO A 294 12.60 -4.10 -12.89
C PRO A 294 13.17 -2.68 -12.95
N LEU A 295 12.70 -1.81 -12.04
CA LEU A 295 13.24 -0.48 -11.81
C LEU A 295 14.40 -0.49 -10.80
#